data_AF-A0A7Z2VHV2-F1
#
_entry.id   AF-A0A7Z2VHV2-F1
#
_cell.length_a   1.000
_cell.length_b   1.000
_cell.length_c   1.000
_cell.angle_alpha   90.00
_cell.angle_beta   90.00
_cell.angle_gamma   90.00
#
_symmetry.space_group_name_H-M   'P 1'
#
loop_
_entity.id
_entity.type
_entity.pdbx_description
1 polymer ?
#
loop_
_entity_poly.entity_id
_entity_poly.type
_entity_poly.pdbx_seq_one_letter_code
_entity_poly.pdbx_strand_id
1 'polypeptide(L)'
;MEPKQWYMEYKIHKNRPGLLGDIASLLGMLEVNILTINGVEDRTRGMLLQTDDEEKIELLGKMLRKVENITVNTLRPPRLTDILAVRHGRYIERDSDDRKTFRFTRDELGLLVDFLGELFKRDGNQTIGLRGMPRVGKTESIIAGSVCSNKRWAFVSSTLLRQTVRSQLSEEEMNPNNVFIIDGIVSTIRSNEKHYALLQEIMAMPSTKVIEHPDIFVRESQFDYDVFDCIVELRNTPDEEISYESFTTAGYTEEF
;
A
#
# COMPACT_ATOMS: atom_id res chain seq x y z
N MET A 1 30.93 0.55 -1.54
CA MET A 1 29.75 1.04 -0.77
C MET A 1 28.66 -0.02 -0.86
N GLU A 2 27.67 -0.03 0.04
CA GLU A 2 26.52 -0.92 -0.17
C GLU A 2 25.75 -0.51 -1.44
N PRO A 3 25.29 -1.48 -2.25
CA PRO A 3 24.62 -1.18 -3.51
C PRO A 3 23.25 -0.54 -3.26
N LYS A 4 23.05 0.67 -3.81
CA LYS A 4 21.82 1.45 -3.68
C LYS A 4 20.89 1.21 -4.86
N GLN A 5 19.58 1.25 -4.60
CA GLN A 5 18.55 1.14 -5.63
C GLN A 5 18.14 2.51 -6.17
N TRP A 6 17.83 2.54 -7.46
CA TRP A 6 17.40 3.72 -8.19
C TRP A 6 16.18 3.39 -9.05
N TYR A 7 15.26 4.34 -9.16
CA TYR A 7 14.15 4.30 -10.10
C TYR A 7 14.43 5.23 -11.26
N MET A 8 14.36 4.68 -12.47
CA MET A 8 14.41 5.43 -13.71
C MET A 8 13.10 5.24 -14.46
N GLU A 9 12.50 6.34 -14.90
CA GLU A 9 11.34 6.33 -15.79
C GLU A 9 11.65 7.14 -17.04
N TYR A 10 11.28 6.59 -18.20
CA TYR A 10 11.40 7.31 -19.47
C TYR A 10 10.19 7.08 -20.37
N LYS A 11 9.84 8.14 -21.11
CA LYS A 11 8.82 8.13 -22.15
C LYS A 11 9.47 7.93 -23.51
N ILE A 12 8.90 7.07 -24.34
CA ILE A 12 9.35 6.77 -25.69
C ILE A 12 8.57 7.64 -26.68
N HIS A 13 9.29 8.49 -27.42
CA HIS A 13 8.70 9.32 -28.48
C HIS A 13 8.75 8.61 -29.84
N LYS A 14 9.85 7.89 -30.10
CA LYS A 14 10.04 7.10 -31.31
C LYS A 14 10.43 5.67 -30.95
N ASN A 15 9.48 4.76 -31.06
CA ASN A 15 9.69 3.34 -30.74
C ASN A 15 10.40 2.62 -31.90
N ARG A 16 11.70 2.83 -32.03
CA ARG A 16 12.52 2.11 -33.01
C ARG A 16 12.98 0.75 -32.48
N PRO A 17 13.09 -0.29 -33.33
CA PRO A 17 13.75 -1.53 -32.96
C PRO A 17 15.14 -1.26 -32.36
N GLY A 18 15.48 -1.97 -31.28
CA GLY A 18 16.77 -1.86 -30.61
C GLY A 18 16.89 -0.77 -29.53
N LEU A 19 15.92 0.14 -29.37
CA LEU A 19 16.00 1.23 -28.38
C LEU A 19 16.26 0.73 -26.94
N LEU A 20 15.54 -0.33 -26.52
CA LEU A 20 15.78 -0.94 -25.21
C LEU A 20 17.18 -1.56 -25.12
N GLY A 21 17.66 -2.16 -26.22
CA GLY A 21 19.02 -2.69 -26.30
C GLY A 21 20.06 -1.60 -26.10
N ASP A 22 19.91 -0.45 -26.76
CA ASP A 22 20.84 0.68 -26.61
C ASP A 22 20.89 1.20 -25.17
N ILE A 23 19.73 1.33 -24.51
CA ILE A 23 19.65 1.75 -23.11
C ILE A 23 20.29 0.69 -22.19
N ALA A 24 20.01 -0.60 -22.43
CA ALA A 24 20.60 -1.70 -21.67
C ALA A 24 22.12 -1.78 -21.86
N SER A 25 22.64 -1.49 -23.06
CA SER A 25 24.07 -1.41 -23.32
C SER A 25 24.73 -0.26 -22.55
N LEU A 26 24.11 0.93 -22.50
CA LEU A 26 24.62 2.04 -21.70
C LEU A 26 24.67 1.70 -20.20
N LEU A 27 23.60 1.08 -19.68
CA LEU A 27 23.56 0.60 -18.30
C LEU A 27 24.66 -0.43 -18.03
N GLY A 28 24.84 -1.39 -18.93
CA GLY A 28 25.90 -2.40 -18.83
C GLY A 28 27.30 -1.82 -18.87
N MET A 29 27.57 -0.83 -19.73
CA MET A 29 28.86 -0.13 -19.82
C MET A 29 29.20 0.65 -18.54
N LEU A 30 28.19 1.13 -17.82
CA LEU A 30 28.35 1.79 -16.54
C LEU A 30 28.31 0.81 -15.36
N GLU A 31 28.18 -0.50 -15.60
CA GLU A 31 28.00 -1.52 -14.56
C GLU A 31 26.80 -1.21 -13.62
N VAL A 32 25.73 -0.67 -14.20
CA VAL A 32 24.46 -0.44 -13.50
C VAL A 32 23.56 -1.64 -13.75
N ASN A 33 23.22 -2.35 -12.68
CA ASN A 33 22.38 -3.55 -12.76
C ASN A 33 20.91 -3.16 -12.97
N ILE A 34 20.23 -3.90 -13.85
CA ILE A 34 18.78 -3.81 -14.00
C ILE A 34 18.15 -4.88 -13.11
N LEU A 35 17.51 -4.47 -12.03
CA LEU A 35 16.77 -5.38 -11.16
C LEU A 35 15.44 -5.79 -11.79
N THR A 36 14.72 -4.83 -12.36
CA THR A 36 13.43 -5.06 -13.01
C THR A 36 13.16 -3.97 -14.04
N ILE A 37 12.48 -4.30 -15.12
CA ILE A 37 11.98 -3.35 -16.12
C ILE A 37 10.57 -3.75 -16.55
N ASN A 38 9.69 -2.77 -16.71
CA ASN A 38 8.37 -3.01 -17.28
C ASN A 38 7.81 -1.76 -17.99
N GLY A 39 6.81 -1.95 -18.84
CA GLY A 39 5.97 -0.84 -19.31
C GLY A 39 4.99 -0.49 -18.18
N VAL A 40 4.84 0.81 -17.87
CA VAL A 40 3.95 1.28 -16.77
C VAL A 40 2.72 2.03 -17.29
N GLU A 41 2.80 2.53 -18.52
CA GLU A 41 1.72 3.19 -19.28
C GLU A 41 2.09 3.15 -20.76
N ASP A 42 1.19 3.58 -21.66
CA ASP A 42 1.50 3.69 -23.09
C ASP A 42 2.78 4.51 -23.32
N ARG A 43 3.75 3.85 -23.97
CA ARG A 43 5.09 4.38 -24.28
C ARG A 43 5.94 4.81 -23.08
N THR A 44 5.52 4.52 -21.84
CA THR A 44 6.32 4.82 -20.65
C THR A 44 6.88 3.53 -20.05
N ARG A 45 8.18 3.53 -19.74
CA ARG A 45 8.87 2.39 -19.11
C ARG A 45 9.48 2.83 -17.79
N GLY A 46 9.31 1.98 -16.79
CA GLY A 46 9.98 2.09 -15.50
C GLY A 46 11.05 1.01 -15.35
N MET A 47 12.17 1.38 -14.72
CA MET A 47 13.29 0.50 -14.42
C MET A 47 13.71 0.67 -12.97
N LEU A 48 13.85 -0.45 -12.27
CA LEU A 48 14.58 -0.52 -11.01
C LEU A 48 16.02 -0.88 -11.32
N LEU A 49 16.92 0.00 -10.92
CA LEU A 49 18.34 -0.08 -11.15
C LEU A 49 19.07 -0.26 -9.82
N GLN A 50 20.27 -0.82 -9.86
CA GLN A 50 21.13 -0.95 -8.68
C GLN A 50 22.58 -0.65 -9.04
N THR A 51 23.24 0.15 -8.21
CA THR A 51 24.67 0.41 -8.31
C THR A 51 25.24 0.83 -6.96
N ASP A 52 26.53 0.60 -6.76
CA ASP A 52 27.28 1.00 -5.56
C ASP A 52 27.92 2.39 -5.67
N ASP A 53 27.78 3.06 -6.82
CA ASP A 53 28.37 4.36 -7.11
C ASP A 53 27.33 5.32 -7.74
N GLU A 54 27.05 6.42 -7.03
CA GLU A 54 26.04 7.40 -7.43
C GLU A 54 26.48 8.25 -8.63
N GLU A 55 27.79 8.42 -8.85
CA GLU A 55 28.32 9.18 -9.99
C GLU A 55 27.95 8.49 -11.31
N LYS A 56 27.90 7.15 -11.33
CA LYS A 56 27.42 6.36 -12.47
C LYS A 56 25.98 6.73 -12.85
N ILE A 57 25.11 6.95 -11.86
CA ILE A 57 23.72 7.35 -12.10
C ILE A 57 23.64 8.77 -12.64
N GLU A 58 24.42 9.69 -12.10
CA GLU A 58 24.47 11.06 -12.63
C GLU A 58 24.95 11.09 -14.10
N LEU A 59 25.98 10.31 -14.41
CA LEU A 59 26.53 10.19 -15.75
C LEU A 59 25.51 9.56 -16.71
N LEU A 60 24.85 8.47 -16.29
CA LEU A 60 23.74 7.85 -17.01
C LEU A 60 22.66 8.88 -17.34
N GLY A 61 22.23 9.66 -16.35
CA GLY A 61 21.23 10.72 -16.55
C GLY A 61 21.68 11.79 -17.56
N LYS A 62 22.95 12.18 -17.53
CA LYS A 62 23.55 13.11 -18.52
C LYS A 62 23.56 12.52 -19.93
N MET A 63 23.91 11.24 -20.08
CA MET A 63 23.96 10.53 -21.37
C MET A 63 22.55 10.33 -21.96
N LEU A 64 21.60 9.84 -21.17
CA LEU A 64 20.24 9.56 -21.62
C LEU A 64 19.48 10.82 -22.06
N ARG A 65 19.80 11.99 -21.47
CA ARG A 65 19.27 13.29 -21.94
C ARG A 65 19.67 13.65 -23.37
N LYS A 66 20.70 13.01 -23.95
CA LYS A 66 21.12 13.20 -25.34
C LYS A 66 20.44 12.24 -26.31
N VAL A 67 19.67 11.26 -25.81
CA VAL A 67 18.97 10.28 -26.65
C VAL A 67 17.64 10.88 -27.12
N GLU A 68 17.58 11.30 -28.39
CA GLU A 68 16.42 12.01 -28.96
C GLU A 68 15.11 11.22 -28.98
N ASN A 69 15.19 9.88 -28.92
CA ASN A 69 14.00 9.01 -29.04
C ASN A 69 13.22 8.88 -27.73
N ILE A 70 13.77 9.36 -26.61
CA ILE A 70 13.17 9.23 -25.29
C ILE A 70 13.23 10.54 -24.51
N THR A 71 12.49 10.62 -23.42
CA THR A 71 12.70 11.60 -22.37
C THR A 71 12.74 10.89 -21.04
N VAL A 72 13.80 11.10 -20.27
CA VAL A 72 13.88 10.61 -18.89
C VAL A 72 13.06 11.55 -18.02
N ASN A 73 11.96 11.05 -17.49
CA ASN A 73 11.05 11.82 -16.63
C ASN A 73 11.54 11.82 -15.18
N THR A 74 12.04 10.67 -14.72
CA THR A 74 12.41 10.45 -13.33
C THR A 74 13.73 9.68 -13.26
N LEU A 75 14.65 10.12 -12.39
CA LEU A 75 15.85 9.38 -12.01
C LEU A 75 16.21 9.75 -10.56
N ARG A 76 15.84 8.89 -9.60
CA ARG A 76 15.98 9.13 -8.14
C ARG A 76 15.85 7.82 -7.37
N PRO A 77 16.12 7.77 -6.05
CA PRO A 77 15.79 6.60 -5.23
C PRO A 77 14.30 6.20 -5.38
N PRO A 78 13.98 4.89 -5.42
CA PRO A 78 12.63 4.40 -5.63
C PRO A 78 11.73 4.68 -4.42
N ARG A 79 10.47 5.01 -4.69
CA ARG A 79 9.37 4.97 -3.72
C ARG A 79 8.66 3.62 -3.85
N LEU A 80 7.88 3.25 -2.83
CA LEU A 80 7.07 2.02 -2.86
C LEU A 80 6.20 1.93 -4.13
N THR A 81 5.54 3.03 -4.51
CA THR A 81 4.70 3.04 -5.72
C THR A 81 5.49 2.86 -7.00
N ASP A 82 6.75 3.26 -7.05
CA ASP A 82 7.59 3.06 -8.24
C ASP A 82 7.94 1.57 -8.38
N ILE A 83 8.30 0.93 -7.26
CA ILE A 83 8.64 -0.49 -7.21
C ILE A 83 7.44 -1.33 -7.68
N LEU A 84 6.26 -1.03 -7.15
CA LEU A 84 5.03 -1.73 -7.49
C LEU A 84 4.60 -1.44 -8.93
N ALA A 85 4.74 -0.19 -9.39
CA ALA A 85 4.40 0.15 -10.76
C ALA A 85 5.26 -0.63 -11.76
N VAL A 86 6.57 -0.76 -11.51
CA VAL A 86 7.45 -1.59 -12.34
C VAL A 86 7.09 -3.07 -12.23
N ARG A 87 6.83 -3.59 -11.03
CA ARG A 87 6.50 -5.01 -10.83
C ARG A 87 5.22 -5.42 -11.55
N HIS A 88 4.18 -4.58 -11.49
CA HIS A 88 2.85 -4.90 -12.05
C HIS A 88 2.58 -4.27 -13.41
N GLY A 89 3.45 -3.37 -13.88
CA GLY A 89 3.33 -2.74 -15.20
C GLY A 89 2.22 -1.71 -15.31
N ARG A 90 1.84 -1.06 -14.19
CA ARG A 90 0.78 -0.03 -14.14
C ARG A 90 0.99 0.91 -12.96
N TYR A 91 0.60 2.17 -13.08
CA TYR A 91 0.60 3.09 -11.94
C TYR A 91 -0.47 2.72 -10.91
N ILE A 92 -0.19 3.01 -9.64
CA ILE A 92 -1.20 3.01 -8.58
C ILE A 92 -1.84 4.40 -8.56
N GLU A 93 -3.16 4.44 -8.70
CA GLU A 93 -3.91 5.68 -8.63
C GLU A 93 -3.89 6.25 -7.21
N ARG A 94 -3.65 7.55 -7.11
CA ARG A 94 -3.72 8.30 -5.85
C ARG A 94 -4.79 9.37 -5.96
N ASP A 95 -5.44 9.66 -4.85
CA ASP A 95 -6.32 10.81 -4.76
C ASP A 95 -5.52 12.11 -5.01
N SER A 96 -6.11 13.02 -5.80
CA SER A 96 -5.47 14.30 -6.17
C SER A 96 -5.38 15.26 -5.00
N ASP A 97 -6.34 15.18 -4.08
CA ASP A 97 -6.50 16.07 -2.94
C ASP A 97 -5.87 15.47 -1.67
N ASP A 98 -5.87 14.13 -1.55
CA ASP A 98 -5.20 13.41 -0.46
C ASP A 98 -4.11 12.44 -0.95
N ARG A 99 -2.86 12.87 -0.85
CA ARG A 99 -1.68 12.07 -1.24
C ARG A 99 -1.47 10.81 -0.40
N LYS A 100 -2.14 10.67 0.76
CA LYS A 100 -2.10 9.47 1.60
C LYS A 100 -3.13 8.42 1.16
N THR A 101 -4.05 8.76 0.26
CA THR A 101 -5.10 7.85 -0.22
C THR A 101 -4.69 7.16 -1.52
N PHE A 102 -4.67 5.83 -1.50
CA PHE A 102 -4.36 4.95 -2.62
C PHE A 102 -5.61 4.20 -3.06
N ARG A 103 -5.91 4.22 -4.36
CA ARG A 103 -7.12 3.59 -4.91
C ARG A 103 -6.75 2.34 -5.69
N PHE A 104 -7.52 1.29 -5.46
CA PHE A 104 -7.44 0.02 -6.15
C PHE A 104 -8.84 -0.44 -6.52
N THR A 105 -8.94 -1.12 -7.65
CA THR A 105 -10.13 -1.86 -8.06
C THR A 105 -10.01 -3.33 -7.69
N ARG A 106 -11.13 -4.05 -7.69
CA ARG A 106 -11.18 -5.49 -7.41
C ARG A 106 -10.29 -6.30 -8.36
N ASP A 107 -10.15 -5.87 -9.62
CA ASP A 107 -9.28 -6.51 -10.60
C ASP A 107 -7.78 -6.30 -10.29
N GLU A 108 -7.46 -5.38 -9.37
CA GLU A 108 -6.12 -5.08 -8.89
C GLU A 108 -5.83 -5.69 -7.52
N LEU A 109 -6.62 -6.65 -7.04
CA LEU A 109 -6.42 -7.31 -5.75
C LEU A 109 -4.99 -7.85 -5.55
N GLY A 110 -4.39 -8.42 -6.60
CA GLY A 110 -2.99 -8.89 -6.53
C GLY A 110 -1.99 -7.76 -6.29
N LEU A 111 -2.20 -6.60 -6.92
CA LEU A 111 -1.38 -5.40 -6.71
C LEU A 111 -1.61 -4.81 -5.30
N LEU A 112 -2.84 -4.82 -4.81
CA LEU A 112 -3.16 -4.42 -3.43
C LEU A 112 -2.46 -5.34 -2.41
N VAL A 113 -2.47 -6.65 -2.62
CA VAL A 113 -1.79 -7.61 -1.74
C VAL A 113 -0.30 -7.34 -1.67
N ASP A 114 0.34 -7.13 -2.82
CA ASP A 114 1.77 -6.75 -2.88
C ASP A 114 2.02 -5.40 -2.18
N PHE A 115 1.14 -4.42 -2.37
CA PHE A 115 1.22 -3.11 -1.71
C PHE A 115 1.16 -3.24 -0.18
N LEU A 116 0.15 -3.94 0.34
CA LEU A 116 0.00 -4.19 1.78
C LEU A 116 1.18 -5.00 2.33
N GLY A 117 1.63 -6.02 1.59
CA GLY A 117 2.79 -6.82 1.97
C GLY A 117 4.07 -6.00 2.15
N GLU A 118 4.32 -5.03 1.28
CA GLU A 118 5.46 -4.11 1.44
C GLU A 118 5.26 -3.09 2.57
N LEU A 119 4.02 -2.68 2.87
CA LEU A 119 3.74 -1.85 4.04
C LEU A 119 4.00 -2.60 5.34
N PHE A 120 3.52 -3.84 5.46
CA PHE A 120 3.62 -4.67 6.68
C PHE A 120 5.06 -5.07 7.02
N LYS A 121 5.98 -5.02 6.06
CA LYS A 121 7.42 -5.22 6.29
C LYS A 121 8.09 -4.05 7.01
N ARG A 122 7.46 -2.87 7.06
CA ARG A 122 8.02 -1.71 7.73
C ARG A 122 7.87 -1.86 9.25
N ASP A 123 8.89 -1.43 9.97
CA ASP A 123 8.88 -1.40 11.42
C ASP A 123 8.25 -0.10 11.95
N GLY A 124 7.79 -0.12 13.20
CA GLY A 124 7.24 1.03 13.90
C GLY A 124 5.72 0.99 14.09
N ASN A 125 5.17 2.09 14.61
CA ASN A 125 3.74 2.22 14.81
C ASN A 125 3.09 2.72 13.51
N GLN A 126 2.61 1.79 12.69
CA GLN A 126 1.99 2.09 11.40
C GLN A 126 0.49 1.84 11.45
N THR A 127 -0.32 2.80 11.01
CA THR A 127 -1.78 2.64 10.91
C THR A 127 -2.23 2.83 9.48
N ILE A 128 -2.91 1.80 8.95
CA ILE A 128 -3.45 1.78 7.58
C ILE A 128 -4.97 1.75 7.70
N GLY A 129 -5.64 2.70 7.07
CA GLY A 129 -7.09 2.67 6.92
C GLY A 129 -7.47 1.92 5.66
N LEU A 130 -8.46 1.02 5.74
CA LEU A 130 -8.95 0.29 4.58
C LEU A 130 -10.44 0.56 4.36
N ARG A 131 -10.73 1.36 3.33
CA ARG A 131 -12.07 1.65 2.84
C ARG A 131 -12.47 0.68 1.73
N GLY A 132 -13.78 0.54 1.54
CA GLY A 132 -14.37 -0.28 0.51
C GLY A 132 -15.73 -0.82 0.93
N MET A 133 -16.56 -1.11 -0.07
CA MET A 133 -17.88 -1.71 0.15
C MET A 133 -17.77 -3.09 0.82
N PRO A 134 -18.82 -3.60 1.49
CA PRO A 134 -18.80 -4.94 2.04
C PRO A 134 -18.52 -6.00 0.96
N ARG A 135 -17.73 -7.03 1.31
CA ARG A 135 -17.39 -8.17 0.44
C ARG A 135 -16.57 -7.82 -0.83
N VAL A 136 -15.97 -6.63 -0.88
CA VAL A 136 -15.08 -6.23 -1.98
C VAL A 136 -13.70 -6.93 -1.92
N GLY A 137 -13.34 -7.53 -0.78
CA GLY A 137 -12.08 -8.26 -0.58
C GLY A 137 -11.14 -7.63 0.44
N LYS A 138 -11.63 -6.73 1.31
CA LYS A 138 -10.82 -5.99 2.29
C LYS A 138 -10.05 -6.95 3.21
N THR A 139 -10.75 -7.76 3.98
CA THR A 139 -10.11 -8.65 4.95
C THR A 139 -9.24 -9.71 4.28
N GLU A 140 -9.67 -10.24 3.14
CA GLU A 140 -8.89 -11.19 2.35
C GLU A 140 -7.57 -10.59 1.88
N SER A 141 -7.57 -9.31 1.46
CA SER A 141 -6.35 -8.61 1.06
C SER A 141 -5.40 -8.38 2.24
N ILE A 142 -5.91 -8.09 3.44
CA ILE A 142 -5.10 -7.95 4.66
C ILE A 142 -4.44 -9.28 5.03
N ILE A 143 -5.22 -10.37 5.03
CA ILE A 143 -4.71 -11.71 5.34
C ILE A 143 -3.66 -12.12 4.31
N ALA A 144 -3.95 -11.97 3.02
CA ALA A 144 -2.99 -12.30 1.95
C ALA A 144 -1.71 -11.45 2.05
N GLY A 145 -1.83 -10.15 2.34
CA GLY A 145 -0.71 -9.25 2.60
C GLY A 145 0.14 -9.69 3.80
N SER A 146 -0.50 -10.16 4.86
CA SER A 146 0.18 -10.68 6.07
C SER A 146 0.97 -11.95 5.74
N VAL A 147 0.37 -12.87 4.98
CA VAL A 147 1.03 -14.10 4.53
C VAL A 147 2.22 -13.78 3.62
N CYS A 148 2.08 -12.90 2.62
CA CYS A 148 3.18 -12.59 1.69
C CYS A 148 4.32 -11.81 2.35
N SER A 149 4.07 -11.14 3.47
CA SER A 149 5.08 -10.45 4.28
C SER A 149 5.64 -11.32 5.42
N ASN A 150 5.22 -12.59 5.52
CA ASN A 150 5.58 -13.50 6.60
C ASN A 150 5.27 -12.93 8.00
N LYS A 151 4.15 -12.23 8.11
CA LYS A 151 3.63 -11.65 9.36
C LYS A 151 2.40 -12.46 9.80
N ARG A 152 2.30 -12.73 11.10
CA ARG A 152 1.06 -13.24 11.69
C ARG A 152 0.06 -12.09 11.81
N TRP A 153 -1.23 -12.40 11.90
CA TRP A 153 -2.28 -11.42 12.13
C TRP A 153 -3.09 -11.76 13.37
N ALA A 154 -3.65 -10.73 14.02
CA ALA A 154 -4.55 -10.87 15.14
C ALA A 154 -5.79 -9.99 14.93
N PHE A 155 -6.98 -10.60 14.97
CA PHE A 155 -8.23 -9.85 14.97
C PHE A 155 -8.48 -9.26 16.34
N VAL A 156 -8.50 -7.94 16.43
CA VAL A 156 -8.92 -7.18 17.61
C VAL A 156 -10.44 -7.02 17.59
N SER A 157 -10.96 -6.70 16.40
CA SER A 157 -12.38 -6.70 16.08
C SER A 157 -12.60 -7.05 14.61
N SER A 158 -13.75 -7.63 14.27
CA SER A 158 -14.09 -8.01 12.90
C SER A 158 -15.58 -8.25 12.72
N THR A 159 -16.17 -7.79 11.62
CA THR A 159 -17.51 -8.19 11.20
C THR A 159 -17.58 -9.63 10.67
N LEU A 160 -16.48 -10.20 10.14
CA LEU A 160 -16.50 -11.50 9.46
C LEU A 160 -16.58 -12.70 10.42
N LEU A 161 -15.93 -12.60 11.58
CA LEU A 161 -15.90 -13.68 12.57
C LEU A 161 -16.96 -13.43 13.66
N ARG A 162 -18.24 -13.70 13.37
CA ARG A 162 -19.35 -13.55 14.35
C ARG A 162 -19.39 -12.18 15.06
N GLN A 163 -18.96 -11.09 14.41
CA GLN A 163 -18.85 -9.77 15.06
C GLN A 163 -17.97 -9.81 16.32
N THR A 164 -16.78 -10.42 16.23
CA THR A 164 -15.87 -10.55 17.37
C THR A 164 -15.40 -9.18 17.84
N VAL A 165 -15.53 -8.94 19.15
CA VAL A 165 -14.90 -7.83 19.88
C VAL A 165 -14.08 -8.44 20.99
N ARG A 166 -12.75 -8.31 20.93
CA ARG A 166 -11.88 -8.90 21.96
C ARG A 166 -11.58 -7.91 23.05
N SER A 167 -11.71 -8.33 24.30
CA SER A 167 -11.33 -7.52 25.46
C SER A 167 -9.90 -7.82 25.94
N GLN A 168 -9.23 -8.81 25.36
CA GLN A 168 -7.84 -9.19 25.64
C GLN A 168 -7.25 -10.02 24.49
N LEU A 169 -5.94 -9.94 24.34
CA LEU A 169 -5.13 -10.80 23.48
C LEU A 169 -4.17 -11.62 24.36
N SER A 170 -3.76 -12.80 23.89
CA SER A 170 -2.71 -13.56 24.58
C SER A 170 -1.34 -12.87 24.43
N GLU A 171 -0.37 -13.22 25.27
CA GLU A 171 1.00 -12.70 25.15
C GLU A 171 1.62 -13.00 23.76
N GLU A 172 1.31 -14.17 23.18
CA GLU A 172 1.78 -14.54 21.84
C GLU A 172 1.15 -13.66 20.75
N GLU A 173 -0.11 -13.24 20.94
CA GLU A 173 -0.83 -12.37 20.01
C GLU A 173 -0.41 -10.91 20.15
N MET A 174 0.03 -10.49 21.34
CA MET A 174 0.57 -9.15 21.63
C MET A 174 1.99 -8.92 21.09
N ASN A 175 2.44 -9.74 20.13
CA ASN A 175 3.72 -9.56 19.46
C ASN A 175 3.66 -8.35 18.51
N PRO A 176 4.56 -7.35 18.65
CA PRO A 176 4.58 -6.18 17.77
C PRO A 176 4.84 -6.49 16.28
N ASN A 177 5.39 -7.68 15.99
CA ASN A 177 5.58 -8.17 14.63
C ASN A 177 4.27 -8.67 13.98
N ASN A 178 3.16 -8.73 14.72
CA ASN A 178 1.86 -9.09 14.18
C ASN A 178 1.17 -7.88 13.53
N VAL A 179 0.32 -8.16 12.55
CA VAL A 179 -0.63 -7.19 12.00
C VAL A 179 -1.93 -7.25 12.80
N PHE A 180 -2.31 -6.14 13.42
CA PHE A 180 -3.56 -6.04 14.19
C PHE A 180 -4.69 -5.54 13.31
N ILE A 181 -5.77 -6.32 13.23
CA ILE A 181 -6.92 -6.00 12.38
C ILE A 181 -8.05 -5.50 13.26
N ILE A 182 -8.52 -4.29 12.97
CA ILE A 182 -9.56 -3.57 13.70
C ILE A 182 -10.68 -3.23 12.72
N ASP A 183 -11.92 -3.46 13.11
CA ASP A 183 -13.09 -2.94 12.41
C ASP A 183 -13.63 -1.72 13.16
N GLY A 184 -13.59 -0.56 12.50
CA GLY A 184 -14.05 0.71 13.05
C GLY A 184 -15.51 0.73 13.47
N ILE A 185 -16.39 -0.04 12.81
CA ILE A 185 -17.82 -0.14 13.15
C ILE A 185 -17.97 -0.92 14.46
N VAL A 186 -17.37 -2.10 14.51
CA VAL A 186 -17.56 -3.02 15.64
C VAL A 186 -16.83 -2.52 16.89
N SER A 187 -15.65 -1.92 16.72
CA SER A 187 -14.83 -1.41 17.83
C SER A 187 -15.38 -0.17 18.53
N THR A 188 -16.20 0.63 17.87
CA THR A 188 -16.68 1.90 18.44
C THR A 188 -18.14 1.83 18.88
N ILE A 189 -19.01 1.18 18.09
CA ILE A 189 -20.46 1.16 18.36
C ILE A 189 -20.82 0.07 19.40
N ARG A 190 -20.05 -1.02 19.49
CA ARG A 190 -20.41 -2.22 20.27
C ARG A 190 -19.38 -2.61 21.32
N SER A 191 -18.48 -1.71 21.68
CA SER A 191 -17.39 -2.01 22.60
C SER A 191 -17.72 -1.76 24.07
N ASN A 192 -17.06 -2.52 24.94
CA ASN A 192 -17.06 -2.31 26.38
C ASN A 192 -15.75 -1.65 26.82
N GLU A 193 -15.68 -1.17 28.07
CA GLU A 193 -14.48 -0.49 28.61
C GLU A 193 -13.19 -1.32 28.46
N LYS A 194 -13.28 -2.65 28.56
CA LYS A 194 -12.11 -3.53 28.41
C LYS A 194 -11.60 -3.56 26.98
N HIS A 195 -12.50 -3.61 25.99
CA HIS A 195 -12.11 -3.50 24.59
C HIS A 195 -11.52 -2.12 24.29
N TYR A 196 -12.09 -1.07 24.86
CA TYR A 196 -11.56 0.28 24.72
C TYR A 196 -10.11 0.34 25.25
N ALA A 197 -9.83 -0.21 26.43
CA ALA A 197 -8.49 -0.27 26.99
C ALA A 197 -7.51 -1.05 26.08
N LEU A 198 -7.93 -2.22 25.57
CA LEU A 198 -7.13 -3.01 24.62
C LEU A 198 -6.84 -2.20 23.34
N LEU A 199 -7.84 -1.49 22.81
CA LEU A 199 -7.68 -0.68 21.61
C LEU A 199 -6.64 0.43 21.83
N GLN A 200 -6.68 1.12 22.98
CA GLN A 200 -5.67 2.14 23.32
C GLN A 200 -4.26 1.55 23.40
N GLU A 201 -4.11 0.38 24.02
CA GLU A 201 -2.84 -0.33 24.09
C GLU A 201 -2.30 -0.70 22.71
N ILE A 202 -3.16 -1.27 21.85
CA ILE A 202 -2.78 -1.66 20.49
C ILE A 202 -2.41 -0.43 19.67
N MET A 203 -3.19 0.65 19.73
CA MET A 203 -2.91 1.89 18.99
C MET A 203 -1.57 2.53 19.40
N ALA A 204 -1.15 2.39 20.65
CA ALA A 204 0.15 2.86 21.13
C ALA A 204 1.34 1.92 20.80
N MET A 205 1.07 0.64 20.51
CA MET A 205 2.10 -0.37 20.24
C MET A 205 2.90 -0.04 18.97
N PRO A 206 4.24 -0.27 18.93
CA PRO A 206 5.04 -0.11 17.71
C PRO A 206 4.83 -1.30 16.75
N SER A 207 3.60 -1.45 16.26
CA SER A 207 3.16 -2.51 15.37
C SER A 207 2.33 -1.96 14.21
N THR A 208 2.10 -2.80 13.20
CA THR A 208 1.16 -2.46 12.11
C THR A 208 -0.28 -2.70 12.57
N LYS A 209 -1.15 -1.71 12.37
CA LYS A 209 -2.60 -1.85 12.49
C LYS A 209 -3.26 -1.58 11.15
N VAL A 210 -4.25 -2.41 10.82
CA VAL A 210 -5.16 -2.15 9.71
C VAL A 210 -6.56 -1.94 10.27
N ILE A 211 -7.10 -0.75 10.04
CA ILE A 211 -8.43 -0.36 10.49
C ILE A 211 -9.36 -0.35 9.29
N GLU A 212 -10.25 -1.33 9.21
CA GLU A 212 -11.38 -1.30 8.29
C GLU A 212 -12.40 -0.26 8.76
N HIS A 213 -13.09 0.38 7.81
CA HIS A 213 -14.07 1.44 8.11
C HIS A 213 -13.45 2.62 8.89
N PRO A 214 -12.31 3.20 8.42
CA PRO A 214 -11.59 4.23 9.14
C PRO A 214 -12.43 5.48 9.42
N ASP A 215 -13.41 5.78 8.56
CA ASP A 215 -14.28 6.95 8.72
C ASP A 215 -15.19 6.82 9.95
N ILE A 216 -15.71 5.62 10.20
CA ILE A 216 -16.51 5.34 11.39
C ILE A 216 -15.61 5.28 12.63
N PHE A 217 -14.41 4.72 12.50
CA PHE A 217 -13.43 4.74 13.58
C PHE A 217 -13.11 6.16 14.05
N VAL A 218 -12.85 7.08 13.12
CA VAL A 218 -12.56 8.49 13.45
C VAL A 218 -13.79 9.17 14.06
N ARG A 219 -14.97 9.00 13.44
CA ARG A 219 -16.20 9.67 13.90
C ARG A 219 -16.63 9.25 15.31
N GLU A 220 -16.43 7.97 15.66
CA GLU A 220 -16.95 7.37 16.88
C GLU A 220 -15.86 7.10 17.94
N SER A 221 -14.63 7.61 17.74
CA SER A 221 -13.54 7.47 18.71
C SER A 221 -12.85 8.80 19.00
N GLN A 222 -11.81 8.76 19.84
CA GLN A 222 -10.99 9.93 20.16
C GLN A 222 -9.87 10.19 19.13
N PHE A 223 -9.76 9.36 18.09
CA PHE A 223 -8.69 9.45 17.11
C PHE A 223 -9.12 10.21 15.87
N ASP A 224 -8.24 11.06 15.35
CA ASP A 224 -8.43 11.78 14.09
C ASP A 224 -7.72 11.09 12.93
N TYR A 225 -7.95 11.56 11.69
CA TYR A 225 -7.28 11.02 10.49
C TYR A 225 -5.75 11.11 10.54
N ASP A 226 -5.18 11.93 11.42
CA ASP A 226 -3.73 12.09 11.60
C ASP A 226 -3.04 10.81 12.07
N VAL A 227 -3.78 9.87 12.69
CA VAL A 227 -3.21 8.57 13.09
C VAL A 227 -2.87 7.69 11.90
N PHE A 228 -3.46 7.94 10.73
CA PHE A 228 -3.25 7.13 9.52
C PHE A 228 -2.03 7.59 8.73
N ASP A 229 -1.13 6.63 8.48
CA ASP A 229 0.00 6.81 7.56
C ASP A 229 -0.48 6.78 6.10
N CYS A 230 -1.49 5.95 5.82
CA CYS A 230 -2.18 5.91 4.54
C CYS A 230 -3.60 5.38 4.67
N ILE A 231 -4.42 5.76 3.69
CA ILE A 231 -5.74 5.18 3.46
C ILE A 231 -5.68 4.42 2.14
N VAL A 232 -6.26 3.24 2.13
CA VAL A 232 -6.42 2.40 0.96
C VAL A 232 -7.90 2.29 0.66
N GLU A 233 -8.29 2.51 -0.59
CA GLU A 233 -9.64 2.34 -1.06
C GLU A 233 -9.69 1.17 -2.03
N LEU A 234 -10.47 0.15 -1.68
CA LEU A 234 -10.74 -0.98 -2.57
C LEU A 234 -12.17 -0.88 -3.11
N ARG A 235 -12.27 -0.67 -4.43
CA ARG A 235 -13.51 -0.41 -5.16
C ARG A 235 -13.85 -1.55 -6.12
N ASN A 236 -15.12 -1.74 -6.48
CA ASN A 236 -15.50 -2.65 -7.56
C ASN A 236 -15.19 -2.06 -8.94
N THR A 237 -15.41 -0.76 -9.11
CA THR A 237 -15.13 0.00 -10.33
C THR A 237 -14.40 1.30 -9.99
N PRO A 238 -13.61 1.89 -10.91
CA PRO A 238 -12.88 3.12 -10.64
C PRO A 238 -13.76 4.26 -10.10
N ASP A 239 -14.96 4.40 -10.66
CA ASP A 239 -15.91 5.46 -10.32
C ASP A 239 -16.83 5.12 -9.12
N GLU A 240 -16.62 3.99 -8.42
CA GLU A 240 -17.44 3.62 -7.27
C GLU A 240 -17.21 4.61 -6.10
N GLU A 241 -18.28 5.24 -5.65
CA GLU A 241 -18.27 6.02 -4.40
C GLU A 241 -18.45 5.09 -3.19
N ILE A 242 -17.50 5.13 -2.26
CA ILE A 242 -17.56 4.36 -1.02
C ILE A 242 -18.37 5.18 -0.01
N SER A 243 -19.62 4.79 0.24
CA SER A 243 -20.48 5.40 1.26
C SER A 243 -20.86 4.39 2.33
N TYR A 244 -20.89 4.85 3.58
CA TYR A 244 -21.20 4.06 4.76
C TYR A 244 -22.57 4.39 5.39
N GLU A 245 -23.32 5.33 4.80
CA GLU A 245 -24.57 5.84 5.37
C GLU A 245 -25.61 4.73 5.57
N SER A 246 -25.77 3.84 4.58
CA SER A 246 -26.78 2.78 4.62
C SER A 246 -26.49 1.66 5.64
N PHE A 247 -25.24 1.49 6.07
CA PHE A 247 -24.85 0.39 6.98
C PHE A 247 -25.01 0.76 8.46
N THR A 248 -24.87 2.04 8.79
CA THR A 248 -25.11 2.53 10.15
C THR A 248 -26.58 2.39 10.53
N THR A 249 -27.52 2.57 9.58
CA THR A 249 -28.96 2.49 9.83
C THR A 249 -29.49 1.06 9.92
N ALA A 250 -28.95 0.12 9.13
CA ALA A 250 -29.41 -1.27 9.13
C ALA A 250 -29.07 -2.03 10.43
N GLY A 251 -28.13 -1.52 11.24
CA GLY A 251 -27.86 -2.04 12.58
C GLY A 251 -28.82 -1.58 13.67
N TYR A 252 -29.76 -0.67 13.37
CA TYR A 252 -30.78 -0.17 14.32
C TYR A 252 -32.14 -0.88 14.20
N THR A 253 -32.31 -1.84 13.27
CA THR A 253 -33.62 -2.46 12.98
C THR A 253 -33.71 -3.97 13.22
N GLU A 254 -32.86 -4.53 14.07
CA GLU A 254 -33.09 -5.86 14.68
C GLU A 254 -32.64 -5.80 16.14
N GLU A 255 -33.41 -6.04 17.19
CA GLU A 255 -34.83 -6.17 17.49
C GLU A 255 -34.94 -5.95 19.02
N PHE A 256 -36.16 -5.75 19.55
CA PHE A 256 -36.44 -5.70 20.99
C PHE A 256 -36.15 -7.03 21.71
#